data_AF-A0A9Q3GXN3-F1
#
_entry.id   AF-A0A9Q3GXN3-F1
#
_cell.length_a   1.000
_cell.length_b   1.000
_cell.length_c   1.000
_cell.angle_alpha   90.00
_cell.angle_beta   90.00
_cell.angle_gamma   90.00
#
_symmetry.space_group_name_H-M   'P 1'
#
loop_
_entity.id
_entity.type
_entity.pdbx_description
1 polymer ?
#
loop_
_entity_poly.entity_id
_entity_poly.type
_entity_poly.pdbx_seq_one_letter_code
_entity_poly.pdbx_strand_id
1 'polypeptide(L)'
;MRDSFLGPFTIIKLIGKNAVEVKLTEEFSRKHPVCPVSLVKPYFQTKEGKFPSRKKNPTPPETVERQYLVRFKTQTADKDKWLAEDSIPDGNLHLRRFRASRRIEQSHQ
;
A
#
# COMPACT_ATOMS: atom_id res chain seq x y z
N MET A 1 6.59 -0.48 -2.65
CA MET A 1 6.82 -1.76 -3.35
C MET A 1 6.12 -1.64 -4.70
N ARG A 2 6.82 -1.71 -5.83
CA ARG A 2 6.16 -1.71 -7.14
C ARG A 2 5.76 -3.14 -7.46
N ASP A 3 4.55 -3.36 -7.97
CA ASP A 3 4.16 -4.66 -8.48
C ASP A 3 5.17 -5.13 -9.53
N SER A 4 5.77 -6.31 -9.32
CA SER A 4 6.82 -6.83 -10.20
C SER A 4 6.27 -7.37 -11.52
N PHE A 5 4.95 -7.47 -11.65
CA PHE A 5 4.25 -8.00 -12.83
C PHE A 5 3.24 -6.97 -13.33
N LEU A 6 3.19 -6.80 -14.64
CA LEU A 6 2.21 -5.94 -15.30
C LEU A 6 1.05 -6.82 -15.72
N GLY A 7 -0.10 -6.63 -15.06
CA GLY A 7 -1.42 -7.11 -15.46
C GLY A 7 -1.60 -8.59 -15.83
N PRO A 8 -2.81 -9.12 -15.74
CA PRO A 8 -3.16 -10.29 -16.52
C PRO A 8 -3.37 -9.85 -17.99
N PHE A 9 -2.46 -10.25 -18.89
CA PHE A 9 -2.64 -10.06 -20.32
C PHE A 9 -3.07 -11.35 -21.00
N THR A 10 -3.89 -11.23 -22.05
CA THR A 10 -4.28 -12.36 -22.88
C THR A 10 -3.20 -12.60 -23.94
N ILE A 11 -2.72 -13.83 -24.05
CA ILE A 11 -1.81 -14.25 -25.13
C ILE A 11 -2.63 -14.41 -26.40
N ILE A 12 -2.27 -13.67 -27.44
CA ILE A 12 -2.90 -13.73 -28.76
C ILE A 12 -2.31 -14.89 -29.56
N LYS A 13 -0.97 -14.94 -29.66
CA LYS A 13 -0.26 -15.99 -30.40
C LYS A 13 1.14 -16.24 -29.86
N LEU A 14 1.65 -17.43 -30.13
CA LEU A 14 3.05 -17.79 -29.91
C LEU A 14 3.85 -17.45 -31.17
N ILE A 15 4.94 -16.69 -31.02
CA ILE A 15 5.87 -16.35 -32.09
C ILE A 15 7.09 -17.25 -31.95
N GLY A 16 7.17 -18.27 -32.80
CA GLY A 16 8.21 -19.29 -32.70
C GLY A 16 8.13 -20.05 -31.38
N LYS A 17 9.27 -20.29 -30.73
CA LYS A 17 9.34 -21.02 -29.45
C LYS A 17 9.61 -20.10 -28.24
N ASN A 18 10.07 -18.88 -28.49
CA ASN A 18 10.71 -18.04 -27.47
C ASN A 18 9.95 -16.76 -27.15
N ALA A 19 8.92 -16.40 -27.92
CA ALA A 19 8.20 -15.15 -27.75
C ALA A 19 6.69 -15.34 -27.85
N VAL A 20 5.94 -14.48 -27.15
CA VAL A 20 4.48 -14.41 -27.22
C VAL A 20 4.03 -13.00 -27.57
N GLU A 21 2.97 -12.89 -28.34
CA GLU A 21 2.25 -11.65 -28.54
C GLU A 21 1.10 -11.57 -27.53
N VAL A 22 1.02 -10.46 -26.81
CA VAL A 22 0.00 -10.20 -25.80
C VAL A 22 -0.88 -9.02 -26.20
N LYS A 23 -2.16 -9.11 -25.85
CA LYS A 23 -3.11 -8.01 -26.00
C LYS A 23 -2.87 -7.00 -24.88
N LEU A 24 -2.21 -5.89 -25.21
CA LEU A 24 -1.98 -4.79 -24.28
C LEU A 24 -3.24 -3.92 -24.12
N THR A 25 -3.48 -3.43 -22.91
CA THR A 25 -4.49 -2.40 -22.64
C THR A 25 -3.98 -1.03 -23.10
N GLU A 26 -4.88 -0.05 -23.22
CA GLU A 26 -4.57 1.29 -23.74
C GLU A 26 -3.43 2.00 -22.98
N GLU A 27 -3.35 1.77 -21.67
CA GLU A 27 -2.28 2.26 -20.77
C GLU A 27 -0.88 1.77 -21.19
N PHE A 28 -0.78 0.64 -21.88
CA PHE A 28 0.47 0.03 -22.33
C PHE A 28 0.64 0.05 -23.85
N SER A 29 -0.18 0.80 -24.58
CA SER A 29 -0.11 0.93 -26.05
C SER A 29 1.28 1.34 -26.58
N ARG A 30 2.05 2.09 -25.78
CA ARG A 30 3.42 2.51 -26.11
C ARG A 30 4.47 1.39 -25.96
N LYS A 31 4.13 0.27 -25.32
CA LYS A 31 5.03 -0.87 -25.13
C LYS A 31 4.88 -1.85 -26.28
N HIS A 32 5.96 -2.59 -26.56
CA HIS A 32 5.93 -3.61 -27.60
C HIS A 32 4.99 -4.76 -27.19
N PRO A 33 4.05 -5.19 -28.06
CA PRO A 33 3.08 -6.23 -27.74
C PRO A 33 3.70 -7.64 -27.69
N VAL A 34 4.92 -7.80 -28.18
CA VAL A 34 5.66 -9.07 -28.13
C VAL A 34 6.69 -9.06 -27.00
N CYS A 35 6.69 -10.10 -26.17
CA CYS A 35 7.69 -10.30 -25.12
C CYS A 35 8.23 -11.74 -25.07
N PRO A 36 9.43 -11.97 -24.51
CA PRO A 36 9.99 -13.30 -24.31
C PRO A 36 9.16 -14.15 -23.35
N VAL A 37 9.04 -15.45 -23.63
CA VAL A 37 8.32 -16.41 -22.78
C VAL A 37 8.89 -16.51 -21.36
N SER A 38 10.18 -16.20 -21.16
CA SER A 38 10.83 -16.20 -19.85
C SER A 38 10.32 -15.13 -18.90
N LEU A 39 9.72 -14.06 -19.43
CA LEU A 39 9.12 -12.96 -18.65
C LEU A 39 7.63 -13.18 -18.38
N VAL A 40 7.04 -14.22 -18.98
CA VAL A 40 5.63 -14.54 -18.82
C VAL A 40 5.46 -15.46 -17.61
N LYS A 41 4.55 -15.08 -16.72
CA LYS A 41 4.10 -15.97 -15.65
C LYS A 41 2.65 -16.38 -15.88
N PRO A 42 2.31 -17.69 -15.72
CA PRO A 42 0.93 -18.13 -15.74
C PRO A 42 0.12 -17.39 -14.68
N TYR A 43 -0.98 -16.77 -15.11
CA TYR A 43 -1.91 -16.11 -14.21
C TYR A 43 -3.01 -17.08 -13.80
N PHE A 44 -3.10 -17.38 -12.50
CA PHE A 44 -4.14 -18.23 -11.95
C PHE A 44 -5.16 -17.36 -11.22
N GLN A 45 -6.41 -17.32 -11.70
CA GLN A 45 -7.47 -16.64 -10.98
C GLN A 45 -7.67 -17.31 -9.62
N THR A 46 -7.62 -16.52 -8.56
CA THR A 46 -7.89 -17.02 -7.21
C THR A 46 -9.38 -17.33 -7.11
N LYS A 47 -9.74 -18.62 -7.21
CA LYS A 47 -11.10 -19.09 -6.91
C LYS A 47 -11.28 -19.09 -5.39
N GLU A 48 -12.22 -18.30 -4.88
CA GLU A 48 -12.43 -18.13 -3.43
C GLU A 48 -12.70 -19.45 -2.70
N GLY A 49 -13.26 -20.47 -3.39
CA GLY A 49 -13.52 -21.79 -2.80
C GLY A 49 -12.35 -22.79 -2.79
N LYS A 50 -11.22 -22.51 -3.46
CA LYS A 50 -10.11 -23.48 -3.57
C LYS A 50 -9.11 -23.40 -2.41
N PHE A 51 -9.10 -22.27 -1.69
CA PHE A 51 -8.19 -22.01 -0.58
C PHE A 51 -8.94 -21.29 0.55
N PRO A 52 -9.87 -21.96 1.25
CA PRO A 52 -10.68 -21.34 2.32
C PRO A 52 -9.81 -20.77 3.46
N SER A 53 -8.61 -21.32 3.68
CA SER A 53 -7.67 -20.86 4.70
C SER A 53 -6.77 -19.71 4.26
N ARG A 54 -6.87 -19.23 3.01
CA ARG A 54 -6.14 -18.03 2.56
C ARG A 54 -6.76 -16.84 3.25
N LYS A 55 -6.18 -16.44 4.40
CA LYS A 55 -6.47 -15.15 5.01
C LYS A 55 -6.24 -14.10 3.92
N LYS A 56 -7.28 -13.40 3.47
CA LYS A 56 -7.08 -12.11 2.80
C LYS A 56 -6.19 -11.35 3.77
N ASN A 57 -5.01 -10.89 3.34
CA ASN A 57 -4.27 -9.93 4.15
C ASN A 57 -5.31 -8.92 4.61
N PRO A 58 -5.43 -8.65 5.91
CA PRO A 58 -6.43 -7.71 6.37
C PRO A 58 -6.23 -6.49 5.47
N THR A 59 -7.27 -6.14 4.70
CA THR A 59 -7.34 -4.82 4.09
C THR A 59 -6.85 -3.89 5.18
N PRO A 60 -5.80 -3.07 4.94
CA PRO A 60 -5.26 -2.20 5.97
C PRO A 60 -6.47 -1.61 6.66
N PRO A 61 -6.67 -1.89 7.97
CA PRO A 61 -7.90 -1.51 8.64
C PRO A 61 -8.11 -0.06 8.29
N GLU A 62 -9.23 0.21 7.59
CA GLU A 62 -9.62 1.53 7.11
C GLU A 62 -9.22 2.49 8.20
N THR A 63 -8.14 3.25 7.91
CA THR A 63 -7.25 3.93 8.86
C THR A 63 -7.70 3.81 10.31
N VAL A 64 -7.09 2.93 11.12
CA VAL A 64 -7.30 2.96 12.59
C VAL A 64 -7.10 4.41 13.01
N GLU A 65 -8.18 5.13 13.30
CA GLU A 65 -8.14 6.57 13.49
C GLU A 65 -7.31 6.82 14.74
N ARG A 66 -6.05 7.17 14.53
CA ARG A 66 -5.13 7.43 15.64
C ARG A 66 -5.56 8.74 16.26
N GLN A 67 -6.08 8.65 17.47
CA GLN A 67 -6.35 9.81 18.30
C GLN A 67 -5.13 10.14 19.13
N TYR A 68 -4.87 11.44 19.29
CA TYR A 68 -3.80 11.97 20.11
C TYR A 68 -4.40 12.85 21.20
N LEU A 69 -3.90 12.70 22.42
CA LEU A 69 -4.26 13.57 23.52
C LEU A 69 -3.53 14.90 23.36
N VAL A 70 -4.25 15.96 23.07
CA VAL A 70 -3.69 17.28 22.78
C VAL A 70 -3.98 18.26 23.91
N ARG A 71 -2.92 18.90 24.41
CA ARG A 71 -2.98 20.04 25.33
C ARG A 71 -2.73 21.33 24.58
N PHE A 72 -3.69 22.25 24.64
CA PHE A 72 -3.55 23.56 24.02
C PHE A 72 -2.73 24.51 24.90
N LYS A 73 -1.95 25.38 24.26
CA LYS A 73 -1.19 26.44 24.95
C LYS A 73 -2.16 27.24 25.81
N THR A 74 -1.73 27.58 27.04
CA THR A 74 -2.50 28.34 28.06
C THR A 74 -3.75 27.66 28.66
N GLN A 75 -3.99 26.37 28.37
CA GLN A 75 -5.08 25.61 29.00
C GLN A 75 -4.56 24.63 30.07
N THR A 76 -5.38 24.39 31.10
CA THR A 76 -5.12 23.37 32.13
C THR A 76 -5.40 21.97 31.60
N ALA A 77 -4.87 20.95 32.27
CA ALA A 77 -5.00 19.54 31.88
C ALA A 77 -6.47 19.08 31.75
N ASP A 78 -7.40 19.71 32.47
CA ASP A 78 -8.84 19.38 32.42
C ASP A 78 -9.47 19.64 31.04
N LYS A 79 -8.78 20.40 30.19
CA LYS A 79 -9.25 20.74 28.83
C LYS A 79 -8.53 19.93 27.74
N ASP A 80 -7.73 18.93 28.11
CA ASP A 80 -7.09 18.03 27.15
C ASP A 80 -8.16 17.24 26.39
N LYS A 81 -7.99 17.12 25.07
CA LYS A 81 -8.96 16.43 24.21
C LYS A 81 -8.27 15.40 23.34
N TRP A 82 -8.95 14.27 23.12
CA TRP A 82 -8.57 13.30 22.11
C TRP A 82 -9.00 13.81 20.73
N LEU A 83 -8.02 14.07 19.87
CA LEU A 83 -8.25 14.61 18.53
C LEU A 83 -7.58 13.72 17.48
N ALA A 84 -8.23 13.56 16.33
CA ALA A 84 -7.63 12.93 15.14
C ALA A 84 -6.51 13.82 14.56
N GLU A 85 -5.59 13.21 13.82
CA GLU A 85 -4.46 13.91 13.18
C GLU A 85 -4.90 15.14 12.37
N ASP A 86 -5.99 15.02 11.62
CA ASP A 86 -6.53 16.07 10.74
C ASP A 86 -7.21 17.22 11.51
N SER A 87 -7.61 16.99 12.76
CA SER A 87 -8.27 18.00 13.61
C SER A 87 -7.27 18.83 14.44
N ILE A 88 -5.98 18.55 14.33
CA ILE A 88 -4.92 19.23 15.07
C ILE A 88 -4.29 20.31 14.18
N PRO A 89 -4.32 21.60 14.57
CA PRO A 89 -3.59 22.64 13.85
C PRO A 89 -2.09 22.32 13.78
N ASP A 90 -1.52 22.35 12.58
CA ASP A 90 -0.13 21.93 12.32
C ASP A 90 0.20 20.53 12.89
N GLY A 91 -0.77 19.60 12.88
CA GLY A 91 -0.66 18.27 13.48
C GLY A 91 0.59 17.50 13.04
N ASN A 92 0.92 17.54 11.75
CA ASN A 92 2.13 16.91 11.19
C ASN A 92 3.43 17.34 11.90
N LEU A 93 3.59 18.65 12.18
CA LEU A 93 4.80 19.17 12.83
C LEU A 93 4.88 18.70 14.29
N HIS A 94 3.77 18.82 15.02
CA HIS A 94 3.68 18.45 16.44
C HIS A 94 3.88 16.95 16.63
N LEU A 95 3.23 16.12 15.81
CA LEU A 95 3.35 14.67 15.85
C LEU A 95 4.74 14.20 15.44
N ARG A 96 5.40 14.86 14.48
CA ARG A 96 6.80 14.56 14.12
C ARG A 96 7.73 14.81 15.29
N ARG A 97 7.59 15.93 16.01
CA ARG A 97 8.39 16.26 17.19
C ARG A 97 8.16 15.25 18.32
N PHE A 98 6.90 14.94 18.63
CA PHE A 98 6.54 13.95 19.65
C PHE A 98 7.09 12.55 19.32
N ARG A 99 6.97 12.10 18.08
CA ARG A 99 7.54 10.80 17.64
C ARG A 99 9.07 10.80 17.75
N ALA A 100 9.73 11.92 17.45
CA ALA A 100 11.18 12.04 17.57
C ALA A 100 11.64 11.98 19.03
N SER A 101 10.94 12.67 19.95
CA SER A 101 11.30 12.64 21.37
C SER A 101 11.16 11.25 21.98
N ARG A 102 10.10 10.50 21.63
CA ARG A 102 9.90 9.12 22.09
C ARG A 102 10.99 8.15 21.62
N ARG A 103 11.56 8.34 20.43
CA ARG A 103 12.67 7.49 19.93
C ARG A 103 13.96 7.71 20.73
N ILE A 104 14.22 8.94 21.15
CA ILE A 104 15.41 9.29 21.94
C ILE A 104 15.29 8.74 23.37
N GLU A 105 14.08 8.80 23.95
CA GLU A 105 13.78 8.26 25.26
C GLU A 105 14.00 6.74 25.32
N GLN A 106 13.59 6.00 24.29
CA GLN A 106 13.74 4.55 24.22
C GLN A 106 15.17 4.07 23.96
N SER A 107 16.07 4.93 23.48
CA SER A 107 17.47 4.56 23.21
C SER A 107 18.40 4.75 24.41
N HIS A 108 17.92 5.40 25.48
CA HIS A 108 18.68 5.70 26.70
C HIS A 108 18.29 4.78 27.87
N GLN A 109 17.50 3.74 27.59
CA GLN A 109 17.03 2.72 28.54
C GLN A 109 17.60 1.37 28.14
#